data_AF-A0A1C0VMP9-F1
#
_entry.id   AF-A0A1C0VMP9-F1
#
_cell.length_a   1.000
_cell.length_b   1.000
_cell.length_c   1.000
_cell.angle_alpha   90.00
_cell.angle_beta   90.00
_cell.angle_gamma   90.00
#
_symmetry.space_group_name_H-M   'P 1'
#
loop_
_entity.id
_entity.type
_entity.pdbx_description
1 polymer ?
#
loop_
_entity_poly.entity_id
_entity_poly.type
_entity_poly.pdbx_seq_one_letter_code
_entity_poly.pdbx_strand_id
1 'polypeptide(L)'
;MKIDAEKSTVNNIAKKKYRSDRIRDHLANERTYLAWMRSGIALMGFGVLIVRLRIIRPPLAPQLPGNGWKLGLAFSLVGVLTVLLSTQHYFAVRRDIDEDTYQPPDRWILLASIAVLLLGGGVLYYVFTVPLDYLNSYILE
;
A
#
# COMPACT_ATOMS: atom_id res chain seq x y z
N MET A 1 -1.88 31.97 47.12
CA MET A 1 -2.86 30.88 47.34
C MET A 1 -3.85 30.71 46.18
N LYS A 2 -4.64 31.71 45.75
CA LYS A 2 -5.53 31.56 44.56
C LYS A 2 -4.76 31.41 43.23
N ILE A 3 -3.68 32.17 43.05
CA ILE A 3 -2.88 32.19 41.80
C ILE A 3 -2.16 30.84 41.57
N ASP A 4 -1.75 30.17 42.65
CA ASP A 4 -1.02 28.89 42.58
C ASP A 4 -1.94 27.73 42.18
N ALA A 5 -3.21 27.78 42.61
CA ALA A 5 -4.24 26.82 42.22
C ALA A 5 -4.64 26.96 40.74
N GLU A 6 -4.70 28.17 40.22
CA GLU A 6 -5.02 28.46 38.81
C GLU A 6 -3.87 28.05 37.86
N LYS A 7 -2.61 28.29 38.24
CA LYS A 7 -1.45 27.82 37.45
C LYS A 7 -1.39 26.29 37.37
N SER A 8 -1.71 25.61 38.48
CA SER A 8 -1.80 24.15 38.58
C SER A 8 -2.85 23.56 37.63
N THR A 9 -4.06 24.15 37.58
CA THR A 9 -5.14 23.68 36.72
C THR A 9 -4.83 23.90 35.25
N VAL A 10 -4.30 25.06 34.87
CA VAL A 10 -3.90 25.36 33.48
C VAL A 10 -2.83 24.37 33.00
N ASN A 11 -1.82 24.07 33.82
CA ASN A 11 -0.74 23.16 33.44
C ASN A 11 -1.24 21.71 33.27
N ASN A 12 -2.17 21.27 34.12
CA ASN A 12 -2.79 19.95 33.99
C ASN A 12 -3.67 19.83 32.72
N ILE A 13 -4.41 20.88 32.37
CA ILE A 13 -5.22 20.91 31.15
C ILE A 13 -4.33 20.84 29.91
N ALA A 14 -3.25 21.62 29.87
CA ALA A 14 -2.28 21.59 28.76
C ALA A 14 -1.64 20.20 28.60
N LYS A 15 -1.19 19.59 29.70
CA LYS A 15 -0.61 18.25 29.70
C LYS A 15 -1.60 17.17 29.26
N LYS A 16 -2.88 17.28 29.65
CA LYS A 16 -3.95 16.37 29.22
C LYS A 16 -4.23 16.51 27.72
N LYS A 17 -4.29 17.73 27.21
CA LYS A 17 -4.50 18.02 25.78
C LYS A 17 -3.38 17.40 24.94
N TYR A 18 -2.13 17.66 25.29
CA TYR A 18 -0.96 17.11 24.58
C TYR A 18 -0.96 15.57 24.53
N ARG A 19 -1.29 14.90 25.64
CA ARG A 19 -1.43 13.44 25.67
C ARG A 19 -2.55 12.94 24.76
N SER A 20 -3.69 13.63 24.74
CA SER A 20 -4.83 13.28 23.88
C SER A 20 -4.50 13.47 22.41
N ASP A 21 -3.77 14.53 22.05
CA ASP A 21 -3.33 14.80 20.68
C ASP A 21 -2.39 13.69 20.19
N ARG A 22 -1.38 13.33 21.00
CA ARG A 22 -0.47 12.21 20.69
C ARG A 22 -1.19 10.87 20.50
N ILE A 23 -2.15 10.54 21.36
CA ILE A 23 -2.97 9.32 21.20
C ILE A 23 -3.72 9.35 19.87
N ARG A 24 -4.32 10.48 19.51
CA ARG A 24 -5.04 10.64 18.24
C ARG A 24 -4.10 10.44 17.04
N ASP A 25 -2.87 10.93 17.12
CA ASP A 25 -1.89 10.81 16.05
C ASP A 25 -1.39 9.38 15.86
N HIS A 26 -1.15 8.63 16.95
CA HIS A 26 -0.87 7.19 16.86
C HIS A 26 -2.04 6.41 16.26
N LEU A 27 -3.28 6.69 16.69
CA LEU A 27 -4.48 6.05 16.13
C LEU A 27 -4.69 6.38 14.64
N ALA A 28 -4.29 7.58 14.21
CA ALA A 28 -4.30 7.93 12.80
C ALA A 28 -3.25 7.14 12.01
N ASN A 29 -2.02 7.01 12.54
CA ASN A 29 -0.96 6.22 11.92
C ASN A 29 -1.34 4.73 11.81
N GLU A 30 -1.93 4.15 12.86
CA GLU A 30 -2.42 2.77 12.84
C GLU A 30 -3.50 2.56 11.77
N ARG A 31 -4.44 3.49 11.62
CA ARG A 31 -5.47 3.42 10.57
C ARG A 31 -4.88 3.46 9.17
N THR A 32 -3.90 4.34 8.94
CA THR A 32 -3.18 4.43 7.66
C THR A 32 -2.42 3.13 7.39
N TYR A 33 -1.68 2.62 8.36
CA TYR A 33 -0.97 1.34 8.25
C TYR A 33 -1.90 0.18 7.89
N LEU A 34 -3.04 0.05 8.57
CA LEU A 34 -4.02 -1.00 8.28
C LEU A 34 -4.66 -0.86 6.89
N ALA A 35 -4.87 0.37 6.42
CA ALA A 35 -5.36 0.63 5.07
C ALA A 35 -4.34 0.16 4.00
N TRP A 36 -3.07 0.49 4.19
CA TRP A 36 -1.99 -0.01 3.33
C TRP A 36 -1.88 -1.54 3.38
N MET A 37 -2.00 -2.14 4.56
CA MET A 37 -1.97 -3.59 4.73
C MET A 37 -3.08 -4.28 3.95
N ARG A 38 -4.30 -3.72 3.99
CA ARG A 38 -5.44 -4.21 3.21
C ARG A 38 -5.14 -4.16 1.71
N SER A 39 -4.59 -3.04 1.21
CA SER A 39 -4.25 -2.90 -0.21
C SER A 39 -3.15 -3.89 -0.65
N GLY A 40 -2.13 -4.10 0.19
CA GLY A 40 -1.05 -5.05 -0.09
C GLY A 40 -1.55 -6.49 -0.18
N ILE A 41 -2.40 -6.93 0.77
CA ILE A 41 -3.01 -8.27 0.75
C ILE A 41 -3.91 -8.45 -0.48
N ALA A 42 -4.71 -7.44 -0.83
CA ALA A 42 -5.55 -7.47 -2.03
C ALA A 42 -4.72 -7.65 -3.31
N LEU A 43 -3.60 -6.93 -3.43
CA LEU A 43 -2.67 -7.06 -4.56
C LEU A 43 -2.03 -8.45 -4.62
N MET A 44 -1.62 -9.01 -3.48
CA MET A 44 -1.11 -10.39 -3.41
C MET A 44 -2.13 -11.40 -3.91
N GLY A 45 -3.36 -11.33 -3.40
CA GLY A 45 -4.46 -12.21 -3.79
C GLY A 45 -4.81 -12.08 -5.27
N PHE A 46 -4.82 -10.86 -5.80
CA PHE A 46 -5.03 -10.61 -7.22
C PHE A 46 -3.93 -11.21 -8.09
N GLY A 47 -2.66 -11.09 -7.68
CA GLY A 47 -1.54 -11.74 -8.37
C GLY A 47 -1.67 -13.26 -8.43
N VAL A 48 -2.04 -13.90 -7.30
CA VAL A 48 -2.30 -15.34 -7.24
C VAL A 48 -3.48 -15.72 -8.13
N LEU A 49 -4.56 -14.94 -8.12
CA LEU A 49 -5.73 -15.16 -8.96
C LEU A 49 -5.36 -15.15 -10.46
N ILE A 50 -4.56 -14.18 -10.91
CA ILE A 50 -4.08 -14.10 -12.30
C ILE A 50 -3.33 -15.39 -12.70
N VAL A 51 -2.44 -15.90 -11.83
CA VAL A 51 -1.70 -17.15 -12.10
C VAL A 51 -2.67 -18.34 -12.19
N ARG A 52 -3.65 -18.41 -11.28
CA ARG A 52 -4.61 -19.53 -11.20
C ARG A 52 -5.63 -19.55 -12.35
N LEU A 53 -6.02 -18.40 -12.88
CA LEU A 53 -6.96 -18.33 -14.01
C LEU A 53 -6.43 -19.04 -15.27
N ARG A 54 -5.12 -19.23 -15.42
CA ARG A 54 -4.54 -20.03 -16.51
C ARG A 54 -4.88 -21.53 -16.39
N ILE A 55 -4.99 -22.04 -15.16
CA ILE A 55 -5.18 -23.47 -14.88
C ILE A 55 -6.64 -23.89 -15.09
N ILE A 56 -7.58 -22.95 -15.00
CA ILE A 56 -9.03 -23.19 -15.07
C ILE A 56 -9.54 -23.25 -16.53
N ARG A 57 -8.66 -23.08 -17.54
CA ARG A 57 -9.09 -23.07 -18.95
C ARG A 57 -9.30 -24.49 -19.52
N PRO A 58 -10.30 -24.69 -20.42
CA PRO A 58 -10.57 -25.98 -21.04
C PRO A 58 -9.35 -26.54 -21.81
N PRO A 59 -9.15 -27.87 -21.81
CA PRO A 59 -7.97 -28.50 -22.41
C PRO A 59 -7.82 -28.31 -23.93
N LEU A 60 -8.85 -27.79 -24.62
CA LEU A 60 -8.92 -27.68 -26.09
C LEU A 60 -8.59 -26.27 -26.62
N ALA A 61 -8.36 -25.29 -25.75
CA ALA A 61 -7.93 -23.97 -26.22
C ALA A 61 -6.41 -23.96 -26.48
N PRO A 62 -5.93 -23.43 -27.63
CA PRO A 62 -4.50 -23.32 -27.89
C PRO A 62 -3.80 -22.65 -26.72
N GLN A 63 -2.75 -23.32 -26.20
CA GLN A 63 -1.95 -22.79 -25.11
C GLN A 63 -1.03 -21.72 -25.67
N LEU A 64 -1.54 -20.49 -25.75
CA LEU A 64 -0.70 -19.31 -25.91
C LEU A 64 0.45 -19.41 -24.89
N PRO A 65 1.74 -19.27 -25.29
CA PRO A 65 2.87 -19.11 -24.39
C PRO A 65 2.72 -17.79 -23.60
N GLY A 66 1.73 -17.76 -22.72
CA GLY A 66 1.27 -16.55 -22.07
C GLY A 66 2.16 -16.27 -20.88
N ASN A 67 2.90 -15.17 -20.96
CA ASN A 67 3.67 -14.60 -19.85
C ASN A 67 2.79 -14.11 -18.68
N GLY A 68 1.50 -14.48 -18.60
CA GLY A 68 0.56 -14.06 -17.57
C GLY A 68 0.97 -14.46 -16.14
N TRP A 69 1.78 -15.52 -16.00
CA TRP A 69 2.39 -15.85 -14.72
C TRP A 69 3.38 -14.77 -14.24
N LYS A 70 4.09 -14.10 -15.17
CA LYS A 70 4.97 -12.97 -14.86
C LYS A 70 4.17 -11.78 -14.35
N LEU A 71 3.01 -11.53 -14.94
CA LEU A 71 2.09 -10.48 -14.49
C LEU A 71 1.55 -10.79 -13.09
N GLY A 72 1.06 -12.00 -12.85
CA GLY A 72 0.60 -12.42 -11.52
C GLY A 72 1.71 -12.33 -10.46
N LEU A 73 2.93 -12.78 -10.79
CA LEU A 73 4.10 -12.64 -9.93
C LEU A 73 4.42 -11.17 -9.63
N ALA A 74 4.36 -10.29 -10.63
CA ALA A 74 4.62 -8.85 -10.45
C ALA A 74 3.60 -8.21 -9.49
N PHE A 75 2.31 -8.51 -9.63
CA PHE A 75 1.27 -8.05 -8.70
C PHE A 75 1.51 -8.55 -7.28
N SER A 76 1.86 -9.82 -7.11
CA SER A 76 2.17 -10.38 -5.79
C SER A 76 3.41 -9.75 -5.17
N LEU A 77 4.48 -9.54 -5.96
CA LEU A 77 5.71 -8.90 -5.49
C LEU A 77 5.45 -7.48 -5.01
N VAL A 78 4.68 -6.70 -5.76
CA VAL A 78 4.36 -5.33 -5.33
C VAL A 78 3.45 -5.31 -4.12
N GLY A 79 2.53 -6.26 -3.98
CA GLY A 79 1.78 -6.45 -2.74
C GLY A 79 2.70 -6.63 -1.53
N VAL A 80 3.77 -7.43 -1.66
CA VAL A 80 4.81 -7.61 -0.62
C VAL A 80 5.55 -6.32 -0.35
N LEU A 81 5.99 -5.61 -1.40
CA LEU A 81 6.68 -4.33 -1.26
C LEU A 81 5.81 -3.27 -0.55
N THR A 82 4.53 -3.17 -0.88
CA THR A 82 3.58 -2.26 -0.22
C THR A 82 3.48 -2.55 1.27
N VAL A 83 3.42 -3.82 1.67
CA VAL A 83 3.41 -4.22 3.09
C VAL A 83 4.71 -3.83 3.79
N LEU A 84 5.87 -4.08 3.17
CA LEU A 84 7.18 -3.74 3.74
C LEU A 84 7.34 -2.23 3.92
N LEU A 85 7.04 -1.45 2.87
CA LEU A 85 7.12 0.01 2.90
C LEU A 85 6.16 0.61 3.94
N SER A 86 4.92 0.09 4.01
CA SER A 86 3.95 0.50 5.04
C SER A 86 4.47 0.25 6.46
N THR A 87 5.08 -0.91 6.69
CA THR A 87 5.66 -1.26 7.99
C THR A 87 6.80 -0.32 8.36
N GLN A 88 7.73 -0.06 7.43
CA GLN A 88 8.83 0.88 7.66
C GLN A 88 8.32 2.30 7.94
N HIS A 89 7.35 2.77 7.15
CA HIS A 89 6.72 4.07 7.35
C HIS A 89 6.05 4.18 8.71
N TYR A 90 5.32 3.14 9.14
CA TYR A 90 4.67 3.09 10.45
C TYR A 90 5.69 3.28 11.60
N PHE A 91 6.82 2.55 11.55
CA PHE A 91 7.86 2.67 12.58
C PHE A 91 8.57 4.03 12.56
N ALA A 92 8.83 4.60 11.38
CA ALA A 92 9.40 5.93 11.26
C ALA A 92 8.49 7.00 11.89
N VAL A 93 7.22 7.04 11.47
CA VAL A 93 6.23 8.00 12.00
C VAL A 93 6.01 7.81 13.49
N ARG A 94 5.97 6.55 13.97
CA ARG A 94 5.80 6.29 15.40
C ARG A 94 6.96 6.84 16.23
N ARG A 95 8.20 6.69 15.74
CA ARG A 95 9.39 7.25 16.38
C ARG A 95 9.37 8.78 16.39
N ASP A 96 8.98 9.40 15.27
CA ASP A 96 8.91 10.86 15.14
C ASP A 96 7.86 11.47 16.09
N ILE A 97 6.72 10.79 16.29
CA ILE A 97 5.69 11.18 17.28
C ILE A 97 6.25 11.02 18.70
N ASP A 98 6.98 9.93 18.98
CA ASP A 98 7.56 9.67 20.30
C ASP A 98 8.59 10.75 20.69
N GLU A 99 9.44 11.15 19.75
CA GLU A 99 10.50 12.16 19.91
C GLU A 99 10.01 13.63 19.75
N ASP A 100 8.71 13.86 19.53
CA ASP A 100 8.09 15.19 19.34
C ASP A 100 8.73 16.04 18.22
N THR A 101 9.45 15.39 17.31
CA THR A 101 10.24 16.00 16.23
C THR A 101 9.58 15.68 14.87
N TYR A 102 8.25 15.65 14.84
CA TYR A 102 7.51 15.34 13.62
C TYR A 102 7.77 16.38 12.53
N GLN A 103 8.65 16.05 11.59
CA GLN A 103 8.78 16.74 10.31
C GLN A 103 8.12 15.85 9.24
N PRO A 104 7.22 16.38 8.39
CA PRO A 104 6.58 15.60 7.34
C PRO A 104 7.65 14.88 6.49
N PRO A 105 7.72 13.53 6.50
CA PRO A 105 8.78 12.84 5.80
C PRO A 105 8.37 12.65 4.33
N ASP A 106 8.64 13.68 3.51
CA ASP A 106 8.31 13.69 2.07
C ASP A 106 8.89 12.49 1.30
N ARG A 107 10.00 11.92 1.80
CA ARG A 107 10.74 10.83 1.14
C ARG A 107 9.94 9.53 1.05
N TRP A 108 9.16 9.20 2.08
CA TRP A 108 8.38 7.94 2.10
C TRP A 108 7.18 8.01 1.17
N ILE A 109 6.51 9.17 1.12
CA ILE A 109 5.40 9.42 0.20
C ILE A 109 5.90 9.35 -1.24
N LEU A 110 7.02 10.01 -1.54
CA LEU A 110 7.62 9.99 -2.87
C LEU A 110 8.02 8.57 -3.31
N LEU A 111 8.66 7.79 -2.44
CA LEU A 111 9.02 6.39 -2.73
C LEU A 111 7.79 5.52 -3.00
N ALA A 112 6.73 5.66 -2.19
CA ALA A 112 5.49 4.93 -2.41
C ALA A 112 4.82 5.33 -3.74
N SER A 113 4.77 6.62 -4.06
CA SER A 113 4.23 7.12 -5.32
C SER A 113 5.02 6.60 -6.53
N ILE A 114 6.35 6.61 -6.48
CA ILE A 114 7.20 6.06 -7.56
C ILE A 114 6.96 4.55 -7.72
N ALA A 115 6.87 3.79 -6.63
CA ALA A 115 6.60 2.35 -6.68
C ALA A 115 5.25 2.05 -7.37
N VAL A 116 4.20 2.80 -7.03
CA VAL A 116 2.88 2.66 -7.65
C VAL A 116 2.91 3.06 -9.12
N LEU A 117 3.60 4.15 -9.48
CA LEU A 117 3.76 4.58 -10.87
C LEU A 117 4.49 3.53 -11.71
N LEU A 118 5.57 2.93 -11.19
CA LEU A 118 6.31 1.88 -11.88
C LEU A 118 5.48 0.61 -12.04
N LEU A 119 4.70 0.20 -11.02
CA LEU A 119 3.75 -0.90 -11.17
C LEU A 119 2.76 -0.58 -12.29
N GLY A 120 2.07 0.57 -12.20
CA GLY A 120 1.03 0.95 -13.15
C GLY A 120 1.56 1.03 -14.58
N GLY A 121 2.70 1.68 -14.76
CA GLY A 121 3.39 1.76 -16.05
C GLY A 121 3.82 0.39 -16.58
N GLY A 122 4.34 -0.49 -15.73
CA GLY A 122 4.71 -1.85 -16.10
C GLY A 122 3.51 -2.71 -16.53
N VAL A 123 2.37 -2.58 -15.82
CA VAL A 123 1.12 -3.27 -16.19
C VAL A 123 0.58 -2.75 -17.53
N LEU A 124 0.52 -1.43 -17.71
CA LEU A 124 0.08 -0.83 -18.97
C LEU A 124 0.97 -1.26 -20.13
N TYR A 125 2.30 -1.17 -19.95
CA TYR A 125 3.26 -1.63 -20.95
C TYR A 125 3.05 -3.12 -21.28
N TYR A 126 2.90 -3.98 -20.28
CA TYR A 126 2.66 -5.40 -20.50
C TYR A 126 1.35 -5.65 -21.28
N VAL A 127 0.27 -4.94 -20.95
CA VAL A 127 -1.03 -5.10 -21.64
C VAL A 127 -0.96 -4.63 -23.09
N PHE A 128 -0.34 -3.47 -23.35
CA PHE A 128 -0.23 -2.92 -24.71
C PHE A 128 0.79 -3.65 -25.60
N THR A 129 1.77 -4.32 -25.01
CA THR A 129 2.78 -5.10 -25.75
C THR A 129 2.30 -6.50 -26.11
N VAL A 130 1.27 -7.02 -25.45
CA VAL A 130 0.59 -8.24 -25.89
C VAL A 130 -0.29 -7.87 -27.09
N PRO A 131 0.02 -8.35 -28.31
CA PRO A 131 -0.74 -7.99 -29.49
C PRO A 131 -2.20 -8.43 -29.33
N LEU A 132 -3.13 -7.52 -29.62
CA LEU A 132 -4.59 -7.76 -29.62
C LEU A 132 -5.02 -8.79 -30.69
N ASP A 133 -4.09 -9.22 -31.55
CA ASP A 133 -4.31 -10.19 -32.62
C ASP A 133 -4.84 -11.55 -32.12
N TYR A 134 -4.62 -11.88 -30.84
CA TYR A 134 -5.22 -13.06 -30.20
C TYR A 134 -6.75 -13.01 -30.06
N LEU A 135 -7.37 -11.82 -30.13
CA LEU A 135 -8.84 -11.70 -30.07
C LEU A 135 -9.48 -11.88 -31.46
N ASN A 136 -8.77 -11.51 -32.53
CA ASN A 136 -9.31 -11.58 -33.89
C ASN A 136 -9.31 -13.02 -34.44
N SER A 137 -8.39 -13.87 -33.98
CA SER A 137 -8.35 -15.28 -34.39
C SER A 137 -9.50 -16.13 -33.83
N TYR A 138 -10.23 -15.65 -32.81
CA TYR A 138 -11.37 -16.36 -32.21
C TYR A 138 -12.74 -15.93 -32.75
N ILE A 139 -12.82 -14.84 -33.50
CA ILE A 139 -14.08 -14.34 -34.08
C ILE A 139 -14.28 -14.86 -35.53
N LEU A 140 -13.23 -15.43 -36.14
CA LEU A 140 -13.21 -15.83 -37.55
C LEU A 140 -13.20 -17.36 -37.79
N GLU A 141 -13.44 -18.17 -36.77
CA GLU A 141 -13.67 -19.63 -36.88
C GLU A 141 -15.06 -19.99 -36.33
#